data_AF-T0S193-F1
#
_entry.id   AF-T0S193-F1
#
_cell.length_a   1.000
_cell.length_b   1.000
_cell.length_c   1.000
_cell.angle_alpha   90.00
_cell.angle_beta   90.00
_cell.angle_gamma   90.00
#
_symmetry.space_group_name_H-M   'P 1'
#
loop_
_entity.id
_entity.type
_entity.pdbx_description
1 polymer ?
#
loop_
_entity_poly.entity_id
_entity_poly.type
_entity_poly.pdbx_seq_one_letter_code
_entity_poly.pdbx_strand_id
1 'polypeptide(L)'
;MSLIRFFQSKQAFDALQLAKSAHFKVFGSFPITERTRLVLQAQRWSWPGRDFTVRDDTKGTLVARIQVHRYSFPNKRTLLDAASRPVALMKLHPYSFFNEQMVYERTDDDAPLFTIKYRKNASFHQQECELRNHVTGETHLLVLQPFNVLTRRSVLTDGDDGPILAKVHQPFTWRLANRYEIVVADGVDTGVVTLMCAAMDEETRKRADWVFRGLVGFLGAMYGGLALTTLL
;
A
#
# COMPACT_ATOMS: atom_id res chain seq x y z
N MET A 1 -2.63 -1.66 21.53
CA MET A 1 -3.40 -2.08 20.34
C MET A 1 -4.66 -2.86 20.73
N SER A 2 -5.84 -2.27 20.53
CA SER A 2 -7.13 -2.93 20.78
C SER A 2 -7.54 -3.86 19.62
N LEU A 3 -7.79 -5.14 19.93
CA LEU A 3 -8.27 -6.17 18.99
C LEU A 3 -9.58 -5.79 18.26
N ILE A 4 -10.32 -4.81 18.77
CA ILE A 4 -11.64 -4.40 18.30
C ILE A 4 -11.59 -3.81 16.87
N ARG A 5 -10.44 -3.32 16.40
CA ARG A 5 -10.32 -2.75 15.05
C ARG A 5 -10.24 -3.81 13.93
N PHE A 6 -9.98 -5.08 14.26
CA PHE A 6 -9.75 -6.11 13.26
C PHE A 6 -11.03 -6.63 12.60
N PHE A 7 -12.11 -6.84 13.36
CA PHE A 7 -13.39 -7.33 12.83
C PHE A 7 -14.43 -6.21 12.74
N GLN A 8 -14.04 -5.10 12.14
CA GLN A 8 -14.99 -4.01 11.92
C GLN A 8 -15.98 -4.39 10.82
N SER A 9 -17.27 -4.33 11.16
CA SER A 9 -18.34 -4.34 10.17
C SER A 9 -18.17 -3.15 9.23
N LYS A 10 -18.76 -3.23 8.04
CA LYS A 10 -18.76 -2.10 7.09
C LYS A 10 -19.25 -0.81 7.76
N GLN A 11 -20.33 -0.89 8.54
CA GLN A 11 -20.89 0.24 9.27
C GLN A 11 -19.90 0.83 10.30
N ALA A 12 -19.22 -0.01 11.07
CA ALA A 12 -18.22 0.45 12.04
C ALA A 12 -17.05 1.16 11.36
N PHE A 13 -16.58 0.63 10.23
CA PHE A 13 -15.52 1.25 9.43
C PHE A 13 -15.96 2.58 8.81
N ASP A 14 -17.16 2.64 8.26
CA ASP A 14 -17.72 3.85 7.66
C ASP A 14 -17.91 4.95 8.72
N ALA A 15 -18.28 4.57 9.95
CA ALA A 15 -18.46 5.47 11.10
C ALA A 15 -17.15 6.08 11.65
N LEU A 16 -15.99 5.49 11.35
CA LEU A 16 -14.69 6.04 11.79
C LEU A 16 -14.54 7.48 11.27
N GLN A 17 -14.07 8.39 12.11
CA GLN A 17 -13.87 9.78 11.70
C GLN A 17 -12.43 9.96 11.21
N LEU A 18 -12.29 10.59 10.03
CA LEU A 18 -11.00 11.07 9.56
C LEU A 18 -10.56 12.26 10.43
N ALA A 19 -9.25 12.50 10.47
CA ALA A 19 -8.70 13.72 11.06
C ALA A 19 -9.39 14.94 10.44
N LYS A 20 -9.81 15.90 11.29
CA LYS A 20 -10.48 17.12 10.84
C LYS A 20 -9.54 18.01 10.02
N SER A 21 -8.28 18.07 10.41
CA SER A 21 -7.21 18.79 9.72
C SER A 21 -5.89 18.15 10.12
N ALA A 22 -5.14 17.65 9.15
CA ALA A 22 -3.77 17.18 9.37
C ALA A 22 -2.88 17.88 8.36
N HIS A 23 -2.00 18.79 8.79
CA HIS A 23 -1.09 19.48 7.87
C HIS A 23 0.13 18.63 7.63
N PHE A 24 0.04 17.71 6.69
CA PHE A 24 1.06 16.70 6.47
C PHE A 24 1.49 16.72 5.01
N LYS A 25 2.69 17.24 4.73
CA LYS A 25 3.23 17.36 3.37
C LYS A 25 4.66 16.83 3.28
N VAL A 26 4.89 15.92 2.34
CA VAL A 26 6.22 15.37 2.05
C VAL A 26 6.67 15.78 0.66
N PHE A 27 5.78 15.69 -0.32
CA PHE A 27 6.09 15.94 -1.71
C PHE A 27 5.58 17.32 -2.13
N GLY A 28 6.47 18.16 -2.66
CA GLY A 28 6.13 19.52 -3.09
C GLY A 28 5.08 19.58 -4.21
N SER A 29 5.11 18.59 -5.11
CA SER A 29 4.30 18.52 -6.34
C SER A 29 2.85 18.10 -6.11
N PHE A 30 2.54 17.47 -4.97
CA PHE A 30 1.17 17.11 -4.65
C PHE A 30 0.48 18.28 -3.93
N PRO A 31 -0.68 18.73 -4.41
CA PRO A 31 -1.43 19.76 -3.72
C PRO A 31 -1.89 19.24 -2.36
N ILE A 32 -1.79 20.08 -1.33
CA ILE A 32 -2.55 19.86 -0.11
C ILE A 32 -4.01 19.94 -0.52
N THR A 33 -4.70 18.80 -0.43
CA THR A 33 -6.04 18.66 -0.97
C THR A 33 -7.04 18.69 0.18
N GLU A 34 -8.19 19.30 -0.07
CA GLU A 34 -9.39 19.07 0.73
C GLU A 34 -9.67 17.58 0.84
N ARG A 35 -10.52 17.19 1.79
CA ARG A 35 -10.94 15.79 1.96
C ARG A 35 -11.39 15.20 0.62
N THR A 36 -10.62 14.23 0.11
CA THR A 36 -10.79 13.71 -1.25
C THR A 36 -10.91 12.19 -1.25
N ARG A 37 -11.73 11.68 -2.16
CA ARG A 37 -11.82 10.25 -2.45
C ARG A 37 -11.00 9.94 -3.68
N LEU A 38 -10.02 9.05 -3.51
CA LEU A 38 -9.15 8.58 -4.57
C LEU A 38 -9.50 7.16 -4.97
N VAL A 39 -9.36 6.87 -6.26
CA VAL A 39 -9.45 5.53 -6.83
C VAL A 39 -8.08 5.15 -7.34
N LEU A 40 -7.46 4.19 -6.68
CA LEU A 40 -6.23 3.55 -7.12
C LEU A 40 -6.61 2.31 -7.93
N GLN A 41 -6.24 2.30 -9.20
CA GLN A 41 -6.56 1.20 -10.11
C GLN A 41 -5.28 0.63 -10.72
N ALA A 42 -5.05 -0.66 -10.53
CA ALA A 42 -3.97 -1.37 -11.20
C ALA A 42 -4.36 -1.66 -12.65
N GLN A 43 -3.40 -1.54 -13.57
CA GLN A 43 -3.64 -1.95 -14.95
C GLN A 43 -3.87 -3.47 -15.04
N ARG A 44 -4.89 -3.85 -15.83
CA ARG A 44 -5.51 -5.19 -15.79
C ARG A 44 -4.70 -6.28 -16.52
N TRP A 45 -3.65 -5.90 -17.28
CA TRP A 45 -2.93 -6.75 -18.23
C TRP A 45 -1.41 -6.80 -18.05
N SER A 46 -0.88 -6.36 -16.90
CA SER A 46 0.55 -6.48 -16.63
C SER A 46 0.84 -7.59 -15.62
N TRP A 47 1.82 -8.42 -15.99
CA TRP A 47 2.63 -9.36 -15.20
C TRP A 47 3.09 -8.77 -13.83
N PRO A 48 3.70 -9.55 -12.91
CA PRO A 48 4.13 -9.04 -11.59
C PRO A 48 4.82 -7.66 -11.65
N GLY A 49 4.41 -6.75 -10.77
CA GLY A 49 4.84 -5.35 -10.81
C GLY A 49 3.98 -4.47 -11.72
N ARG A 50 2.75 -4.17 -11.29
CA ARG A 50 1.76 -3.41 -12.09
C ARG A 50 1.94 -1.91 -11.96
N ASP A 51 1.69 -1.21 -13.06
CA ASP A 51 1.44 0.23 -13.02
C ASP A 51 0.10 0.50 -12.34
N PHE A 52 0.05 1.56 -11.54
CA PHE A 52 -1.17 2.05 -10.92
C PHE A 52 -1.49 3.46 -11.38
N THR A 53 -2.76 3.73 -11.60
CA THR A 53 -3.27 5.09 -11.77
C THR A 53 -4.13 5.47 -10.58
N VAL A 54 -3.87 6.64 -10.01
CA VAL A 54 -4.65 7.23 -8.94
C VAL A 54 -5.45 8.39 -9.52
N ARG A 55 -6.77 8.33 -9.38
CA ARG A 55 -7.67 9.40 -9.83
C ARG A 55 -8.51 9.89 -8.68
N ASP A 56 -8.87 11.17 -8.72
CA ASP A 56 -9.94 11.71 -7.90
C ASP A 56 -11.27 11.08 -8.37
N ASP A 57 -12.02 10.47 -7.46
CA ASP A 57 -13.31 9.81 -7.76
C ASP A 57 -14.37 10.84 -8.19
N THR A 58 -14.29 12.05 -7.66
CA THR A 58 -15.28 13.11 -7.91
C THR A 58 -15.03 13.83 -9.23
N LYS A 59 -13.76 14.16 -9.51
CA LYS A 59 -13.36 14.93 -10.70
C LYS A 59 -12.93 14.04 -11.87
N GLY A 60 -12.63 12.77 -11.60
CA GLY A 60 -12.06 11.84 -12.58
C GLY A 60 -10.63 12.19 -13.01
N THR A 61 -10.02 13.22 -12.41
CA THR A 61 -8.71 13.75 -12.77
C THR A 61 -7.59 12.84 -12.27
N LEU A 62 -6.52 12.73 -13.05
CA LEU A 62 -5.31 12.02 -12.63
C LEU A 62 -4.65 12.81 -11.51
N VAL A 63 -4.37 12.13 -10.39
CA VAL A 63 -3.67 12.71 -9.24
C VAL A 63 -2.24 12.21 -9.21
N ALA A 64 -2.06 10.89 -9.32
CA ALA A 64 -0.75 10.25 -9.31
C ALA A 64 -0.72 9.04 -10.24
N ARG A 65 0.47 8.64 -10.65
CA ARG A 65 0.71 7.35 -11.31
C ARG A 65 1.90 6.67 -10.67
N ILE A 66 1.79 5.37 -10.42
CA ILE A 66 2.95 4.56 -10.07
C ILE A 66 3.35 3.79 -11.31
N GLN A 67 4.57 4.02 -11.77
CA GLN A 67 5.17 3.32 -12.89
C GLN A 67 6.15 2.28 -12.36
N VAL A 68 6.01 1.03 -12.79
CA VAL A 68 6.94 -0.03 -12.40
C VAL A 68 8.00 -0.25 -13.48
N HIS A 69 9.25 -0.29 -13.06
CA HIS A 69 10.39 -0.57 -13.94
C HIS A 69 10.58 -2.08 -14.07
N ARG A 70 9.96 -2.66 -15.10
CA ARG A 70 9.78 -4.11 -15.29
C ARG A 70 11.07 -4.92 -15.45
N TYR A 71 12.21 -4.27 -15.68
CA TYR A 71 13.53 -4.90 -15.85
C TYR A 71 14.59 -4.41 -14.86
N SER A 72 14.21 -3.62 -13.86
CA SER A 72 15.15 -3.13 -12.86
C SER A 72 15.24 -4.09 -11.69
N PHE A 73 16.45 -4.50 -11.33
CA PHE A 73 16.75 -5.13 -10.05
C PHE A 73 17.52 -4.13 -9.17
N PRO A 74 17.12 -3.90 -7.91
CA PRO A 74 15.88 -4.37 -7.27
C PRO A 74 14.63 -3.72 -7.89
N ASN A 75 13.43 -4.34 -7.74
CA ASN A 75 12.16 -3.84 -8.28
C ASN A 75 11.94 -2.34 -7.98
N LYS A 76 12.22 -1.47 -8.96
CA LYS A 76 12.07 -0.01 -8.84
C LYS A 76 10.66 0.41 -9.27
N ARG A 77 10.10 1.37 -8.54
CA ARG A 77 8.81 2.01 -8.85
C ARG A 77 8.96 3.51 -8.77
N THR A 78 8.45 4.23 -9.74
CA THR A 78 8.46 5.70 -9.72
C THR A 78 7.06 6.21 -9.46
N LEU A 79 6.91 7.05 -8.45
CA LEU A 79 5.73 7.88 -8.25
C LEU A 79 5.84 9.09 -9.19
N LEU A 80 4.83 9.24 -10.02
CA LEU A 80 4.65 10.34 -10.94
C LEU A 80 3.49 11.22 -10.47
N ASP A 81 3.62 12.53 -10.61
CA ASP A 81 2.52 13.48 -10.39
C ASP A 81 1.50 13.47 -11.56
N ALA A 82 0.47 14.30 -11.45
CA ALA A 82 -0.54 14.49 -12.50
C ALA A 82 0.05 14.95 -13.85
N ALA A 83 1.19 15.65 -13.83
CA ALA A 83 1.92 16.07 -15.02
C ALA A 83 2.91 15.01 -15.53
N SER A 84 2.85 13.78 -14.99
CA SER A 84 3.76 12.67 -15.30
C SER A 84 5.24 12.96 -14.99
N ARG A 85 5.53 13.90 -14.08
CA ARG A 85 6.89 14.17 -13.62
C ARG A 85 7.25 13.22 -12.48
N PRO A 86 8.48 12.69 -12.43
CA PRO A 86 8.94 11.86 -11.31
C PRO A 86 9.04 12.68 -10.03
N VAL A 87 8.40 12.18 -8.97
CA VAL A 87 8.33 12.81 -7.64
C VAL A 87 9.08 12.00 -6.60
N ALA A 88 9.01 10.68 -6.71
CA ALA A 88 9.69 9.77 -5.80
C ALA A 88 10.03 8.46 -6.50
N LEU A 89 11.11 7.83 -6.05
CA LEU A 89 11.56 6.53 -6.49
C LEU A 89 11.52 5.57 -5.31
N MET A 90 10.72 4.52 -5.40
CA MET A 90 10.60 3.49 -4.39
C MET A 90 11.33 2.23 -4.83
N LYS A 91 12.13 1.63 -3.94
CA LYS A 91 12.90 0.42 -4.21
C LYS A 91 12.83 -0.55 -3.05
N LEU A 92 12.84 -1.83 -3.36
CA LEU A 92 13.06 -2.84 -2.33
C LEU A 92 14.52 -2.75 -1.85
N HIS A 93 14.73 -2.81 -0.53
CA HIS A 93 16.09 -2.83 -0.01
C HIS A 93 16.76 -4.17 -0.38
N PRO A 94 17.89 -4.15 -1.12
CA PRO A 94 18.45 -5.35 -1.76
C PRO A 94 18.95 -6.41 -0.78
N TYR A 95 19.23 -6.03 0.47
CA TYR A 95 19.73 -6.93 1.53
C TYR A 95 18.73 -7.12 2.68
N SER A 96 17.50 -6.61 2.53
CA SER A 96 16.49 -6.70 3.59
C SER A 96 15.84 -8.08 3.58
N PHE A 97 16.11 -8.89 4.61
CA PHE A 97 15.28 -10.04 4.97
C PHE A 97 13.86 -9.62 5.41
N PHE A 98 13.62 -8.33 5.65
CA PHE A 98 12.42 -7.78 6.31
C PHE A 98 11.43 -7.05 5.36
N ASN A 99 11.47 -7.29 4.04
CA ASN A 99 10.59 -6.64 3.05
C ASN A 99 10.51 -5.10 3.17
N GLU A 100 11.63 -4.44 3.47
CA GLU A 100 11.68 -2.98 3.56
C GLU A 100 11.72 -2.31 2.17
N GLN A 101 10.97 -1.22 2.02
CA GLN A 101 10.92 -0.42 0.80
C GLN A 101 11.41 0.99 1.09
N MET A 102 12.52 1.38 0.45
CA MET A 102 13.13 2.69 0.59
C MET A 102 12.55 3.66 -0.45
N VAL A 103 12.25 4.88 -0.03
CA VAL A 103 11.72 5.94 -0.90
C VAL A 103 12.74 7.06 -1.01
N TYR A 104 13.05 7.45 -2.24
CA TYR A 104 14.02 8.49 -2.61
C TYR A 104 13.31 9.61 -3.35
N GLU A 105 13.84 10.83 -3.34
CA GLU A 105 13.22 11.97 -4.04
C GLU A 105 13.32 11.82 -5.57
N ARG A 106 14.53 11.60 -6.11
CA ARG A 106 14.72 11.58 -7.58
C ARG A 106 15.59 10.43 -8.04
N THR A 107 16.73 10.20 -7.38
CA THR A 107 17.72 9.23 -7.84
C THR A 107 17.97 8.13 -6.81
N ASP A 108 18.74 7.10 -7.20
CA ASP A 108 19.18 6.01 -6.30
C ASP A 108 20.35 6.41 -5.41
N ASP A 109 21.05 7.47 -5.79
CA ASP A 109 22.31 7.89 -5.16
C ASP A 109 22.06 8.81 -3.96
N ASP A 110 20.84 9.31 -3.83
CA ASP A 110 20.40 10.17 -2.73
C ASP A 110 20.18 9.36 -1.44
N ALA A 111 20.28 10.03 -0.28
CA ALA A 111 19.79 9.45 0.96
C ALA A 111 18.27 9.21 0.85
N PRO A 112 17.74 8.08 1.37
CA PRO A 112 16.30 7.83 1.34
C PRO A 112 15.57 8.91 2.15
N LEU A 113 14.46 9.41 1.60
CA LEU A 113 13.55 10.33 2.30
C LEU A 113 12.92 9.63 3.51
N PHE A 114 12.50 8.39 3.33
CA PHE A 114 11.95 7.54 4.37
C PHE A 114 11.99 6.07 3.93
N THR A 115 11.73 5.18 4.89
CA THR A 115 11.65 3.74 4.65
C THR A 115 10.30 3.22 5.12
N ILE A 116 9.59 2.51 4.25
CA ILE A 116 8.38 1.78 4.57
C ILE A 116 8.79 0.40 5.06
N LYS A 117 8.64 0.18 6.36
CA LYS A 117 8.99 -1.07 7.03
C LYS A 117 7.77 -1.95 7.15
N TYR A 118 7.99 -3.24 6.96
CA TYR A 118 6.97 -4.24 7.16
C TYR A 118 7.18 -4.95 8.49
N ARG A 119 6.31 -4.70 9.47
CA ARG A 119 6.38 -5.40 10.76
C ARG A 119 5.52 -6.66 10.73
N LYS A 120 6.19 -7.80 10.83
CA LYS A 120 5.57 -9.12 10.98
C LYS A 120 5.44 -9.44 12.47
N ASN A 121 4.28 -9.16 13.07
CA ASN A 121 3.94 -9.67 14.39
C ASN A 121 3.22 -11.02 14.27
N ALA A 122 3.30 -11.85 15.31
CA ALA A 122 2.77 -13.21 15.32
C ALA A 122 1.27 -13.30 14.98
N SER A 123 0.52 -12.22 15.27
CA SER A 123 -0.93 -12.15 15.02
C SER A 123 -1.32 -11.18 13.91
N PHE A 124 -0.48 -10.19 13.61
CA PHE A 124 -0.85 -9.05 12.77
C PHE A 124 0.31 -8.53 11.94
N HIS A 125 -0.02 -7.96 10.79
CA HIS A 125 0.97 -7.42 9.87
C HIS A 125 0.69 -5.97 9.59
N GLN A 126 1.61 -5.10 9.96
CA GLN A 126 1.46 -3.66 9.79
C GLN A 126 2.59 -3.12 8.93
N GLN A 127 2.29 -2.06 8.19
CA GLN A 127 3.30 -1.26 7.52
C GLN A 127 3.46 0.04 8.27
N GLU A 128 4.69 0.47 8.45
CA GLU A 128 4.98 1.73 9.12
C GLU A 128 6.05 2.50 8.35
N CYS A 129 5.98 3.81 8.39
CA CYS A 129 7.05 4.66 7.91
C CYS A 129 7.21 5.87 8.83
N GLU A 130 8.45 6.18 9.19
CA GLU A 130 8.80 7.43 9.82
C GLU A 130 9.17 8.42 8.74
N LEU A 131 8.59 9.60 8.78
CA LEU A 131 8.85 10.62 7.79
C LEU A 131 8.76 12.01 8.40
N ARG A 132 9.51 12.92 7.80
CA ARG A 132 9.58 14.30 8.23
C ARG A 132 8.64 15.16 7.40
N ASN A 133 7.81 15.92 8.09
CA ASN A 133 6.94 16.92 7.48
C ASN A 133 7.78 18.09 6.95
N HIS A 134 7.66 18.40 5.67
CA HIS A 134 8.43 19.49 5.06
C HIS A 134 7.93 20.88 5.47
N VAL A 135 6.69 20.99 5.96
CA VAL A 135 6.11 22.28 6.36
C VAL A 135 6.42 22.58 7.82
N THR A 136 6.17 21.64 8.73
CA THR A 136 6.35 21.84 10.17
C THR A 136 7.73 21.43 10.67
N GLY A 137 8.45 20.58 9.93
CA GLY A 137 9.71 19.99 10.34
C GLY A 137 9.58 18.81 11.30
N GLU A 138 8.37 18.51 11.79
CA GLU A 138 8.08 17.43 12.73
C GLU A 138 8.18 16.04 12.06
N THR A 139 8.60 15.04 12.82
CA THR A 139 8.63 13.65 12.36
C THR A 139 7.35 12.95 12.80
N HIS A 140 6.64 12.35 11.84
CA HIS A 140 5.44 11.56 12.06
C HIS A 140 5.74 10.09 11.81
N LEU A 141 5.13 9.21 12.60
CA LEU A 141 5.17 7.77 12.41
C LEU A 141 3.85 7.36 11.76
N LEU A 142 3.81 7.15 10.45
CA LEU A 142 2.59 6.66 9.84
C LEU A 142 2.48 5.15 9.97
N VAL A 143 1.33 4.68 10.44
CA VAL A 143 1.04 3.27 10.61
C VAL A 143 -0.17 2.90 9.75
N LEU A 144 0.04 2.03 8.77
CA LEU A 144 -1.04 1.40 8.02
C LEU A 144 -1.45 0.14 8.75
N GLN A 145 -2.65 0.20 9.35
CA GLN A 145 -3.20 -0.89 10.12
C GLN A 145 -3.40 -2.13 9.24
N PRO A 146 -3.33 -3.34 9.84
CA PRO A 146 -3.33 -4.56 9.06
C PRO A 146 -4.55 -4.67 8.16
N PHE A 147 -4.28 -5.00 6.89
CA PHE A 147 -5.33 -5.25 5.93
C PHE A 147 -6.07 -6.53 6.31
N ASN A 148 -7.30 -6.39 6.79
CA ASN A 148 -8.12 -7.56 7.05
C ASN A 148 -8.49 -8.21 5.71
N VAL A 149 -7.99 -9.42 5.47
CA VAL A 149 -8.18 -10.16 4.21
C VAL A 149 -9.66 -10.42 3.92
N LEU A 150 -10.48 -10.63 4.95
CA LEU A 150 -11.91 -10.89 4.83
C LEU A 150 -12.70 -9.62 4.51
N THR A 151 -12.44 -8.53 5.23
CA THR A 151 -13.20 -7.27 5.06
C THR A 151 -12.61 -6.36 4.00
N ARG A 152 -11.36 -6.60 3.59
CA ARG A 152 -10.57 -5.84 2.63
C ARG A 152 -10.49 -4.35 2.94
N ARG A 153 -10.31 -4.04 4.22
CA ARG A 153 -10.28 -2.69 4.77
C ARG A 153 -9.01 -2.48 5.58
N SER A 154 -8.50 -1.27 5.55
CA SER A 154 -7.37 -0.80 6.34
C SER A 154 -7.52 0.69 6.61
N VAL A 155 -6.83 1.18 7.64
CA VAL A 155 -6.76 2.60 7.98
C VAL A 155 -5.30 3.00 8.15
N LEU A 156 -4.97 4.19 7.68
CA LEU A 156 -3.68 4.84 7.89
C LEU A 156 -3.83 5.83 9.04
N THR A 157 -2.99 5.69 10.06
CA THR A 157 -2.99 6.55 11.25
C THR A 157 -1.64 7.22 11.44
N ASP A 158 -1.64 8.37 12.12
CA ASP A 158 -0.41 8.96 12.67
C ASP A 158 -0.16 8.35 14.07
N GLY A 159 0.83 7.48 14.17
CA GLY A 159 1.10 6.58 15.30
C GLY A 159 0.19 5.35 15.31
N ASP A 160 0.42 4.45 16.27
CA ASP A 160 -0.34 3.19 16.39
C ASP A 160 -1.84 3.40 16.68
N ASP A 161 -2.15 4.42 17.50
CA ASP A 161 -3.50 4.70 17.99
C ASP A 161 -3.94 6.16 17.74
N GLY A 162 -3.20 6.93 16.93
CA GLY A 162 -3.51 8.34 16.69
C GLY A 162 -4.55 8.60 15.58
N PRO A 163 -4.64 9.84 15.08
CA PRO A 163 -5.71 10.26 14.19
C PRO A 163 -5.67 9.52 12.85
N ILE A 164 -6.86 9.23 12.29
CA ILE A 164 -6.99 8.52 11.01
C ILE A 164 -6.77 9.50 9.86
N LEU A 165 -5.68 9.32 9.14
CA LEU A 165 -5.29 10.13 7.99
C LEU A 165 -5.93 9.65 6.70
N ALA A 166 -6.11 8.33 6.55
CA ALA A 166 -6.79 7.78 5.38
C ALA A 166 -7.52 6.47 5.71
N LYS A 167 -8.59 6.21 4.95
CA LYS A 167 -9.30 4.93 4.93
C LYS A 167 -9.07 4.25 3.59
N VAL A 168 -8.74 2.97 3.61
CA VAL A 168 -8.51 2.17 2.40
C VAL A 168 -9.50 1.02 2.37
N HIS A 169 -10.17 0.86 1.23
CA HIS A 169 -11.15 -0.19 0.99
C HIS A 169 -10.93 -0.80 -0.39
N GLN A 170 -10.85 -2.13 -0.48
CA GLN A 170 -10.78 -2.84 -1.74
C GLN A 170 -12.10 -3.60 -1.97
N PRO A 171 -13.03 -3.07 -2.78
CA PRO A 171 -14.31 -3.72 -3.02
C PRO A 171 -14.12 -5.11 -3.65
N PHE A 172 -14.78 -6.12 -3.09
CA PHE A 172 -14.78 -7.47 -3.63
C PHE A 172 -15.68 -7.53 -4.87
N THR A 173 -15.10 -7.35 -6.05
CA THR A 173 -15.79 -7.61 -7.32
C THR A 173 -14.85 -8.32 -8.29
N TRP A 174 -15.33 -9.40 -8.91
CA TRP A 174 -14.61 -10.19 -9.90
C TRP A 174 -14.07 -9.37 -11.08
N ARG A 175 -14.70 -8.23 -11.40
CA ARG A 175 -14.23 -7.28 -12.43
C ARG A 175 -13.24 -6.23 -11.92
N LEU A 176 -13.23 -5.90 -10.62
CA LEU A 176 -12.40 -4.85 -10.02
C LEU A 176 -11.42 -5.38 -8.97
N ALA A 177 -10.94 -6.62 -9.14
CA ALA A 177 -10.02 -7.28 -8.21
C ALA A 177 -8.74 -6.48 -7.89
N ASN A 178 -8.46 -5.39 -8.61
CA ASN A 178 -7.29 -4.52 -8.43
C ASN A 178 -7.66 -3.02 -8.32
N ARG A 179 -8.83 -2.72 -7.77
CA ARG A 179 -9.28 -1.36 -7.49
C ARG A 179 -9.32 -1.14 -5.99
N TYR A 180 -8.72 -0.06 -5.52
CA TYR A 180 -8.80 0.43 -4.16
C TYR A 180 -9.50 1.78 -4.15
N GLU A 181 -10.39 1.94 -3.19
CA GLU A 181 -11.05 3.20 -2.86
C GLU A 181 -10.39 3.73 -1.60
N ILE A 182 -9.88 4.94 -1.67
CA ILE A 182 -9.12 5.58 -0.61
C ILE A 182 -9.82 6.88 -0.26
N VAL A 183 -10.11 7.12 1.01
CA VAL A 183 -10.62 8.42 1.47
C VAL A 183 -9.54 9.07 2.30
N VAL A 184 -9.03 10.20 1.85
CA VAL A 184 -7.91 10.92 2.45
C VAL A 184 -8.46 12.11 3.26
N ALA A 185 -7.94 12.29 4.47
CA ALA A 185 -8.26 13.43 5.32
C ALA A 185 -7.74 14.74 4.72
N ASP A 186 -8.34 15.86 5.13
CA ASP A 186 -7.92 17.18 4.68
C ASP A 186 -6.48 17.48 5.16
N GLY A 187 -5.67 18.03 4.27
CA GLY A 187 -4.29 18.41 4.55
C GLY A 187 -3.24 17.31 4.38
N VAL A 188 -3.64 16.07 4.10
CA VAL A 188 -2.74 14.91 3.99
C VAL A 188 -2.18 14.75 2.57
N ASP A 189 -0.87 14.55 2.46
CA ASP A 189 -0.17 14.27 1.21
C ASP A 189 -0.66 12.99 0.52
N THR A 190 -1.32 13.17 -0.63
CA THR A 190 -1.84 12.06 -1.44
C THR A 190 -0.75 11.16 -2.01
N GLY A 191 0.47 11.68 -2.23
CA GLY A 191 1.60 10.91 -2.73
C GLY A 191 2.08 9.88 -1.70
N VAL A 192 2.15 10.27 -0.43
CA VAL A 192 2.51 9.35 0.68
C VAL A 192 1.45 8.26 0.83
N VAL A 193 0.17 8.63 0.85
CA VAL A 193 -0.93 7.65 0.93
C VAL A 193 -0.89 6.68 -0.26
N THR A 194 -0.60 7.18 -1.46
CA THR A 194 -0.46 6.38 -2.68
C THR A 194 0.67 5.37 -2.58
N LEU A 195 1.85 5.79 -2.09
CA LEU A 195 3.00 4.89 -1.89
C LEU A 195 2.70 3.80 -0.85
N MET A 196 2.10 4.17 0.28
CA MET A 196 1.71 3.21 1.32
C MET A 196 0.70 2.18 0.79
N CYS A 197 -0.29 2.61 0.02
CA CYS A 197 -1.26 1.69 -0.59
C CYS A 197 -0.60 0.74 -1.61
N ALA A 198 0.36 1.22 -2.39
CA ALA A 198 1.09 0.39 -3.34
C ALA A 198 2.02 -0.61 -2.65
N ALA A 199 2.68 -0.20 -1.55
CA ALA A 199 3.46 -1.10 -0.72
C ALA A 199 2.57 -2.19 -0.09
N MET A 200 1.36 -1.85 0.35
CA MET A 200 0.39 -2.81 0.91
C MET A 200 -0.09 -3.84 -0.13
N ASP A 201 -0.46 -3.37 -1.32
CA ASP A 201 -0.91 -4.25 -2.42
C ASP A 201 0.19 -5.25 -2.83
N GLU A 202 1.45 -4.81 -2.84
CA GLU A 202 2.57 -5.70 -3.11
C GLU A 202 2.72 -6.82 -2.06
N GLU A 203 2.67 -6.47 -0.77
CA GLU A 203 2.77 -7.47 0.30
C GLU A 203 1.56 -8.42 0.31
N THR A 204 0.37 -7.91 0.00
CA THR A 204 -0.84 -8.72 -0.14
C THR A 204 -0.71 -9.74 -1.26
N ARG A 205 -0.10 -9.36 -2.39
CA ARG A 205 0.20 -10.29 -3.49
C ARG A 205 1.25 -11.33 -3.14
N LYS A 206 2.39 -10.92 -2.56
CA LYS A 206 3.43 -11.88 -2.14
C LYS A 206 2.87 -12.98 -1.24
N ARG A 207 1.93 -12.63 -0.36
CA ARG A 207 1.19 -13.59 0.49
C ARG A 207 0.27 -14.50 -0.30
N ALA A 208 -0.54 -13.94 -1.20
CA ALA A 208 -1.43 -14.72 -2.04
C ALA A 208 -0.64 -15.72 -2.91
N ASP A 209 0.47 -15.30 -3.50
CA ASP A 209 1.36 -16.14 -4.29
C ASP A 209 2.01 -17.23 -3.43
N TRP A 210 2.45 -16.93 -2.21
CA TRP A 210 3.01 -17.92 -1.29
C TRP A 210 1.96 -18.96 -0.86
N VAL A 211 0.74 -18.54 -0.52
CA VAL A 211 -0.37 -19.44 -0.18
C VAL A 211 -0.75 -20.30 -1.38
N PHE A 212 -0.84 -19.72 -2.58
CA PHE A 212 -1.17 -20.46 -3.79
C PHE A 212 -0.08 -21.47 -4.15
N ARG A 213 1.20 -21.09 -4.08
CA ARG A 213 2.35 -22.01 -4.29
C ARG A 213 2.39 -23.11 -3.23
N GLY A 214 2.09 -22.80 -1.96
CA GLY A 214 1.99 -23.79 -0.89
C GLY A 214 0.85 -24.78 -1.13
N LEU A 215 -0.32 -24.29 -1.57
CA LEU A 215 -1.49 -25.13 -1.88
C LEU A 215 -1.24 -26.02 -3.11
N VAL A 216 -0.63 -25.47 -4.17
CA VAL A 216 -0.25 -26.24 -5.36
C VAL A 216 0.84 -27.27 -5.04
N GLY A 217 1.81 -26.92 -4.18
CA GLY A 217 2.81 -27.86 -3.69
C GLY A 217 2.21 -29.00 -2.86
N PHE A 218 1.24 -28.69 -1.99
CA PHE A 218 0.53 -29.68 -1.18
C PHE A 218 -0.34 -30.61 -2.05
N LEU A 219 -1.09 -30.05 -3.00
CA LEU A 219 -1.88 -30.83 -3.95
C LEU A 219 -0.97 -31.70 -4.86
N GLY A 220 0.15 -31.15 -5.34
CA GLY A 220 1.15 -31.91 -6.10
C GLY A 220 1.75 -33.07 -5.31
N ALA A 221 2.01 -32.90 -4.02
CA ALA A 221 2.47 -33.97 -3.13
C ALA A 221 1.39 -35.04 -2.88
N MET A 222 0.11 -34.64 -2.76
CA MET A 222 -1.00 -35.58 -2.62
C MET A 222 -1.24 -36.42 -3.89
N TYR A 223 -1.18 -35.81 -5.08
CA TYR A 223 -1.31 -36.54 -6.34
C TYR A 223 -0.06 -37.36 -6.70
N GLY A 224 1.14 -36.89 -6.32
CA GLY A 224 2.38 -37.64 -6.47
C GLY A 224 2.51 -38.85 -5.55
N GLY A 225 1.94 -38.78 -4.34
CA GLY A 225 1.88 -39.91 -3.40
C GLY A 225 0.95 -41.04 -3.86
N LEU A 226 -0.14 -40.72 -4.56
CA LEU A 226 -1.07 -41.69 -5.13
C LEU A 226 -0.49 -42.50 -6.30
N ALA A 227 0.46 -41.93 -7.05
CA ALA A 227 1.13 -42.64 -8.15
C ALA A 227 2.17 -43.67 -7.68
N LEU A 228 2.72 -43.52 -6.47
CA LEU A 228 3.70 -44.47 -5.92
C LEU A 228 3.06 -45.68 -5.21
N THR A 229 1.78 -45.59 -4.81
CA THR A 229 1.06 -46.69 -4.13
C THR A 229 0.31 -47.62 -5.08
N THR A 230 0.23 -47.31 -6.38
CA THR A 230 -0.38 -48.18 -7.40
C THR A 230 0.64 -49.00 -8.21
N LEU A 231 1.91 -49.01 -7.80
CA LEU A 231 3.02 -49.74 -8.43
C LEU A 231 3.72 -50.74 -7.50
N LEU A 232 3.05 -51.14 -6.41
CA LEU A 232 3.42 -52.26 -5.53
C LEU A 232 2.24 -53.23 -5.45
#